data_AF-A0A2M9K5W8-F1
#
_entry.id   AF-A0A2M9K5W8-F1
#
_cell.length_a   1.000
_cell.length_b   1.000
_cell.length_c   1.000
_cell.angle_alpha   90.00
_cell.angle_beta   90.00
_cell.angle_gamma   90.00
#
_symmetry.space_group_name_H-M   'P 1'
#
loop_
_entity.id
_entity.type
_entity.pdbx_description
1 polymer ?
#
loop_
_entity_poly.entity_id
_entity_poly.type
_entity_poly.pdbx_seq_one_letter_code
_entity_poly.pdbx_strand_id
1 'polypeptide(L)'
;MSNSMKITAGQTSTRTLTDLIRAMDSQRATTVTYVDSKGEKSVRTIEIHNILTTAKGEITVKAMCRARGEMRNFSLDGIKAYTIHRIRFVLAVPEEKVREASPVAHFAASADQLIDLELERDYYSAPKLKLAA
;
A
#
# COMPACT_ATOMS: atom_id res chain seq x y z
N MET A 1 20.12 9.15 9.89
CA MET A 1 18.70 9.13 10.30
C MET A 1 18.62 9.20 11.81
N SER A 2 17.81 10.11 12.36
CA SER A 2 17.63 10.32 13.81
C SER A 2 16.66 9.29 14.37
N ASN A 3 16.96 8.70 15.53
CA ASN A 3 16.03 7.87 16.31
C ASN A 3 15.01 8.73 17.09
N SER A 4 14.73 9.95 16.62
CA SER A 4 13.83 10.88 17.28
C SER A 4 12.41 10.63 16.80
N MET A 5 11.46 10.57 17.74
CA MET A 5 10.04 10.53 17.41
C MET A 5 9.61 11.81 16.69
N LYS A 6 8.79 11.65 15.65
CA LYS A 6 8.17 12.72 14.87
C LYS A 6 6.66 12.69 15.10
N ILE A 7 6.05 13.85 15.34
CA ILE A 7 4.60 14.01 15.49
C ILE A 7 4.02 14.50 14.16
N THR A 8 3.00 13.82 13.63
CA THR A 8 2.46 14.12 12.30
C THR A 8 1.64 15.40 12.27
N ALA A 9 1.03 15.80 13.40
CA ALA A 9 0.30 17.07 13.50
C ALA A 9 1.18 18.32 13.21
N GLY A 10 2.49 18.21 13.42
CA GLY A 10 3.46 19.28 13.09
C GLY A 10 4.12 19.12 11.72
N GLN A 11 3.60 18.24 10.86
CA GLN A 11 4.18 17.92 9.55
C GLN A 11 3.12 17.93 8.46
N THR A 12 3.54 18.22 7.23
CA THR A 12 2.67 17.99 6.07
C THR A 12 2.51 16.49 5.81
N SER A 13 1.38 16.10 5.22
CA SER A 13 1.13 14.72 4.79
C SER A 13 2.22 14.21 3.85
N THR A 14 2.64 15.03 2.88
CA THR A 14 3.73 14.72 1.94
C THR A 14 5.05 14.44 2.65
N ARG A 15 5.39 15.21 3.70
CA ARG A 15 6.63 14.98 4.46
C ARG A 15 6.59 13.66 5.22
N THR A 16 5.46 13.37 5.88
CA THR A 16 5.24 12.09 6.55
C THR A 16 5.37 10.93 5.56
N LEU A 17 4.68 11.03 4.43
CA LEU A 17 4.73 10.03 3.37
C LEU A 17 6.15 9.82 2.83
N THR A 18 6.88 10.90 2.55
CA THR A 18 8.28 10.84 2.09
C THR A 18 9.17 10.10 3.08
N ASP A 19 9.00 10.37 4.37
CA ASP A 19 9.79 9.70 5.41
C ASP A 19 9.45 8.20 5.51
N LEU A 20 8.18 7.82 5.38
CA LEU A 20 7.74 6.43 5.39
C LEU A 20 8.19 5.66 4.14
N ILE A 21 8.15 6.29 2.96
CA ILE A 21 8.70 5.71 1.72
C ILE A 21 10.20 5.46 1.88
N ARG A 22 10.97 6.43 2.39
CA ARG A 22 12.40 6.23 2.66
C ARG A 22 12.66 5.09 3.64
N ALA A 23 11.81 4.93 4.65
CA ALA A 23 11.91 3.81 5.59
C ALA A 23 11.61 2.46 4.93
N MET A 24 10.61 2.41 4.04
CA MET A 24 10.29 1.24 3.22
C MET A 24 11.46 0.86 2.31
N ASP A 25 11.94 1.81 1.49
CA ASP A 25 13.02 1.57 0.52
C ASP A 25 14.32 1.13 1.20
N SER A 26 14.61 1.71 2.36
CA SER A 26 15.77 1.32 3.18
C SER A 26 15.48 0.15 4.12
N GLN A 27 14.31 -0.48 4.05
CA GLN A 27 13.91 -1.62 4.87
C GLN A 27 14.21 -1.39 6.37
N ARG A 28 13.80 -0.23 6.89
CA ARG A 28 13.99 0.18 8.29
C ARG A 28 12.69 0.05 9.05
N ALA A 29 12.71 -0.73 10.13
CA ALA A 29 11.52 -0.88 10.95
C ALA A 29 11.13 0.48 11.57
N THR A 30 9.84 0.74 11.63
CA THR A 30 9.29 2.02 12.07
C THR A 30 8.33 1.76 13.22
N THR A 31 8.51 2.44 14.35
CA THR A 31 7.49 2.44 15.41
C THR A 31 6.50 3.56 15.15
N VAL A 32 5.21 3.23 15.13
CA VAL A 32 4.11 4.18 14.94
C VAL A 32 3.21 4.23 16.17
N THR A 33 2.75 5.42 16.52
CA THR A 33 1.54 5.63 17.31
C THR A 33 0.38 5.70 16.32
N TYR A 34 -0.51 4.71 16.36
CA TYR A 34 -1.62 4.56 15.43
C TYR A 34 -2.95 4.72 16.17
N VAL A 35 -3.89 5.44 15.55
CA VAL A 35 -5.29 5.51 15.95
C VAL A 35 -6.11 4.90 14.81
N ASP A 36 -6.87 3.86 15.13
CA ASP A 36 -7.69 3.18 14.13
C ASP A 36 -9.03 3.89 13.87
N SER A 37 -9.86 3.32 13.00
CA SER A 37 -11.17 3.88 12.64
C SER A 37 -12.18 3.88 13.79
N LYS A 38 -11.95 3.11 14.86
CA LYS A 38 -12.77 3.12 16.07
C LYS A 38 -12.25 4.12 17.11
N GLY A 39 -11.13 4.78 16.83
CA GLY A 39 -10.46 5.70 17.75
C GLY A 39 -9.53 5.00 18.75
N GLU A 40 -9.30 3.69 18.61
CA GLU A 40 -8.41 2.96 19.53
C GLU A 40 -6.95 3.29 19.22
N LYS A 41 -6.23 3.71 20.27
CA LYS A 41 -4.82 4.07 20.18
C LYS A 41 -3.94 2.86 20.45
N SER A 42 -2.93 2.65 19.61
CA SER A 42 -1.90 1.64 19.82
C SER A 42 -0.51 2.12 19.40
N VAL A 43 0.52 1.51 19.99
CA VAL A 43 1.91 1.68 19.56
C VAL A 43 2.38 0.37 18.94
N ARG A 44 2.92 0.43 17.72
CA ARG A 44 3.29 -0.75 16.93
C ARG A 44 4.64 -0.53 16.25
N THR A 45 5.49 -1.53 16.23
CA THR A 45 6.66 -1.57 15.34
C THR A 45 6.29 -2.32 14.08
N ILE A 46 6.43 -1.65 12.93
CA ILE A 46 6.00 -2.11 11.63
C ILE A 46 7.16 -2.15 10.63
N GLU A 47 7.09 -3.10 9.70
CA GLU A 47 8.01 -3.24 8.57
C GLU A 47 7.21 -2.97 7.29
N ILE A 48 7.43 -1.79 6.71
CA ILE A 48 6.61 -1.29 5.61
C ILE A 48 7.03 -2.00 4.33
N HIS A 49 6.11 -2.72 3.71
CA HIS A 49 6.38 -3.44 2.46
C HIS A 49 5.73 -2.80 1.24
N ASN A 50 4.64 -2.08 1.43
CA ASN A 50 3.98 -1.37 0.35
C ASN A 50 3.22 -0.15 0.89
N ILE A 51 3.04 0.87 0.06
CA ILE A 51 2.21 2.03 0.33
C ILE A 51 1.29 2.23 -0.88
N LEU A 52 -0.01 2.15 -0.64
CA LEU A 52 -1.03 2.09 -1.68
C LEU A 52 -2.01 3.25 -1.53
N THR A 53 -2.48 3.78 -2.65
CA THR A 53 -3.63 4.68 -2.67
C THR A 53 -4.88 3.86 -2.95
N THR A 54 -5.90 4.02 -2.13
CA THR A 54 -7.20 3.36 -2.31
C THR A 54 -8.02 4.05 -3.40
N ALA A 55 -9.09 3.39 -3.87
CA ALA A 55 -10.03 3.99 -4.82
C ALA A 55 -10.69 5.29 -4.31
N LYS A 56 -10.70 5.52 -2.99
CA LYS A 56 -11.24 6.74 -2.36
C LYS A 56 -10.19 7.85 -2.22
N GLY A 57 -8.96 7.63 -2.67
CA GLY A 57 -7.85 8.57 -2.53
C GLY A 57 -7.13 8.52 -1.18
N GLU A 58 -7.54 7.63 -0.27
CA GLU A 58 -6.86 7.45 1.02
C GLU A 58 -5.55 6.67 0.84
N ILE A 59 -4.51 7.04 1.60
CA ILE A 59 -3.22 6.36 1.58
C ILE A 59 -3.15 5.30 2.68
N THR A 60 -2.80 4.08 2.32
CA THR A 60 -2.63 2.93 3.21
C THR A 60 -1.20 2.42 3.18
N VAL A 61 -0.64 2.20 4.36
CA VAL A 61 0.67 1.58 4.59
C VAL A 61 0.45 0.10 4.92
N LYS A 62 0.85 -0.79 4.00
CA LYS A 62 0.80 -2.25 4.16
C LYS A 62 2.13 -2.71 4.76
N ALA A 63 2.08 -3.26 5.97
CA ALA A 63 3.27 -3.55 6.75
C ALA A 63 3.14 -4.81 7.60
N MET A 64 4.25 -5.52 7.82
CA MET A 64 4.31 -6.57 8.82
C MET A 64 4.32 -5.94 10.22
N CYS A 65 3.39 -6.35 11.09
CA CYS A 65 3.31 -5.86 12.45
C CYS A 65 4.07 -6.78 13.40
N ARG A 66 5.19 -6.33 13.98
CA ARG A 66 6.04 -7.16 14.85
C ARG A 66 5.34 -7.71 16.08
N ALA A 67 4.40 -6.96 16.65
CA ALA A 67 3.65 -7.40 17.81
C ALA A 67 2.66 -8.54 17.48
N ARG A 68 2.24 -8.68 16.21
CA ARG A 68 1.26 -9.68 15.78
C ARG A 68 1.88 -10.79 14.93
N GLY A 69 3.03 -10.55 14.30
CA GLY A 69 3.64 -11.46 13.33
C GLY A 69 2.88 -11.54 12.00
N GLU A 70 1.98 -10.59 11.74
CA GLU A 70 1.06 -10.64 10.60
C GLU A 70 1.10 -9.34 9.79
N MET A 71 0.76 -9.45 8.51
CA MET A 71 0.60 -8.32 7.61
C MET A 71 -0.69 -7.54 7.94
N ARG A 72 -0.58 -6.22 8.05
CA ARG A 72 -1.70 -5.33 8.35
C ARG A 72 -1.62 -4.03 7.55
N ASN A 73 -2.78 -3.41 7.43
CA ASN A 73 -2.96 -2.12 6.78
C ASN A 73 -3.11 -1.02 7.84
N PHE A 74 -2.38 0.07 7.66
CA PHE A 74 -2.44 1.27 8.49
C PHE A 74 -2.76 2.46 7.61
N SER A 75 -3.88 3.15 7.87
CA SER A 75 -4.15 4.42 7.18
C SER A 75 -3.08 5.46 7.53
N LEU A 76 -2.63 6.24 6.55
CA LEU A 76 -1.64 7.30 6.79
C LEU A 76 -2.14 8.30 7.82
N ASP A 77 -3.42 8.67 7.74
CA ASP A 77 -4.07 9.61 8.66
C ASP A 77 -4.17 9.08 10.09
N GLY A 78 -4.22 7.76 10.26
CA GLY A 78 -4.22 7.12 11.57
C GLY A 78 -2.84 7.15 12.24
N ILE A 79 -1.75 7.37 11.49
CA ILE A 79 -0.40 7.50 12.06
C ILE A 79 -0.24 8.89 12.66
N LYS A 80 -0.25 8.97 14.00
CA LYS A 80 -0.16 10.24 14.75
C LYS A 80 1.26 10.60 15.15
N ALA A 81 2.12 9.61 15.27
CA ALA A 81 3.54 9.79 15.49
C ALA A 81 4.32 8.59 14.96
N TYR A 82 5.58 8.79 14.60
CA TYR A 82 6.44 7.71 14.14
C TYR A 82 7.91 7.94 14.48
N THR A 83 8.65 6.85 14.63
CA THR A 83 10.11 6.82 14.79
C THR A 83 10.68 5.81 13.82
N ILE A 84 11.56 6.26 12.92
CA ILE A 84 12.27 5.37 11.98
C ILE A 84 13.54 4.90 12.67
N HIS A 85 13.67 3.59 12.83
CA HIS A 85 14.81 3.01 13.53
C HIS A 85 15.96 2.69 12.58
N ARG A 86 17.11 2.34 13.17
CA ARG A 86 18.24 1.76 12.44
C ARG A 86 18.16 0.24 12.33
N ILE A 87 17.15 -0.42 12.88
CA ILE A 87 16.97 -1.86 12.74
C ILE A 87 16.36 -2.22 11.39
N ARG A 88 16.78 -3.36 10.82
CA ARG A 88 16.27 -3.87 9.54
C ARG A 88 14.99 -4.66 9.71
N PHE A 89 14.31 -4.93 8.60
CA PHE A 89 13.21 -5.90 8.55
C PHE A 89 13.69 -7.29 8.92
N VAL A 90 12.84 -8.05 9.61
CA VAL A 90 13.15 -9.41 10.08
C VAL A 90 12.00 -10.39 9.87
N LEU A 91 10.79 -9.90 9.56
CA LEU A 91 9.64 -10.76 9.36
C LEU A 91 9.56 -11.22 7.90
N ALA A 92 9.24 -12.49 7.73
CA ALA A 92 8.89 -13.02 6.42
C ALA A 92 7.53 -12.44 5.99
N VAL A 93 7.48 -11.94 4.77
CA VAL A 93 6.24 -11.51 4.13
C VAL A 93 5.50 -12.75 3.67
N PRO A 94 4.20 -12.93 4.00
CA PRO A 94 3.39 -13.95 3.35
C PRO A 94 3.50 -13.76 1.84
N GLU A 95 3.82 -14.83 1.11
CA GLU A 95 3.76 -14.78 -0.35
C GLU A 95 2.36 -14.30 -0.73
N GLU A 96 2.29 -13.13 -1.36
CA GLU A 96 1.07 -12.71 -2.00
C GLU A 96 0.82 -13.78 -3.05
N LYS A 97 -0.19 -14.63 -2.82
CA LYS A 97 -0.70 -15.50 -3.87
C LYS A 97 -1.10 -14.54 -4.95
N VAL A 98 -0.19 -14.32 -5.90
CA VAL A 98 -0.52 -13.80 -7.21
C VAL A 98 -1.64 -14.74 -7.60
N ARG A 99 -2.89 -14.27 -7.49
CA ARG A 99 -3.96 -14.88 -8.28
C ARG A 99 -3.32 -15.00 -9.62
N GLU A 100 -3.20 -16.20 -10.14
CA GLU A 100 -2.65 -16.46 -11.45
C GLU A 100 -3.48 -15.62 -12.45
N ALA A 101 -3.17 -14.34 -12.56
CA ALA A 101 -3.01 -13.69 -13.83
C ALA A 101 -1.81 -14.42 -14.42
N SER A 102 -2.05 -15.67 -14.82
CA SER A 102 -1.45 -16.14 -16.05
C SER A 102 -1.61 -14.96 -16.99
N PRO A 103 -0.53 -14.40 -17.55
CA PRO A 103 -0.73 -13.63 -18.75
C PRO A 103 -1.38 -14.64 -19.69
N VAL A 104 -2.70 -14.58 -19.83
CA VAL A 104 -3.34 -15.19 -20.98
C VAL A 104 -2.81 -14.30 -22.08
N ALA A 105 -1.69 -14.72 -22.67
CA ALA A 105 -1.23 -14.14 -23.91
C ALA A 105 -2.38 -14.37 -24.88
N HIS A 106 -3.23 -13.37 -25.03
CA HIS A 106 -4.28 -13.41 -26.02
C HIS A 106 -3.57 -13.21 -27.35
N PHE A 107 -3.43 -14.30 -28.10
CA PHE A 107 -2.93 -14.22 -29.47
C PHE A 107 -4.03 -13.59 -30.33
N ALA A 108 -3.78 -12.37 -30.80
CA ALA A 108 -4.63 -11.73 -31.79
C ALA A 108 -4.17 -12.15 -33.20
N ALA A 109 -5.10 -12.62 -34.02
CA ALA A 109 -4.84 -12.99 -35.41
C ALA A 109 -4.81 -11.78 -36.35
N SER A 110 -5.23 -10.61 -35.87
CA SER A 110 -5.25 -9.34 -36.62
C SER A 110 -5.06 -8.12 -35.71
N ALA A 111 -4.75 -6.97 -36.31
CA ALA A 111 -4.63 -5.71 -35.59
C ALA A 111 -5.94 -5.27 -34.91
N ASP A 112 -7.09 -5.46 -35.58
CA ASP A 112 -8.40 -5.11 -35.03
C ASP A 112 -8.72 -5.94 -33.78
N GLN A 113 -8.43 -7.25 -33.82
CA GLN A 113 -8.64 -8.13 -32.68
C GLN A 113 -7.72 -7.77 -31.50
N LEU A 114 -6.51 -7.30 -31.77
CA LEU A 114 -5.60 -6.80 -30.74
C LEU A 114 -6.16 -5.52 -30.09
N ILE A 115 -6.68 -4.60 -30.90
CA ILE A 115 -7.28 -3.34 -30.42
C ILE A 115 -8.47 -3.64 -29.51
N ASP A 116 -9.37 -4.56 -29.90
CA ASP A 116 -10.52 -4.94 -29.09
C ASP A 116 -10.10 -5.59 -27.76
N LEU A 117 -9.10 -6.48 -27.78
CA LEU A 117 -8.56 -7.11 -26.57
C LEU A 117 -7.94 -6.10 -25.61
N GLU A 118 -7.17 -5.13 -26.13
CA GLU A 118 -6.56 -4.08 -25.32
C GLU A 118 -7.60 -3.10 -24.76
N LEU A 119 -8.65 -2.79 -25.53
CA LEU A 119 -9.78 -2.02 -25.03
C LEU A 119 -10.48 -2.77 -23.88
N GLU A 120 -10.77 -4.06 -24.02
CA GLU A 120 -11.46 -4.84 -22.99
C GLU A 120 -10.61 -5.09 -21.73
N ARG A 121 -9.27 -5.11 -21.84
CA ARG A 121 -8.33 -5.33 -20.73
C ARG A 121 -8.52 -4.33 -19.59
N ASP A 122 -8.75 -3.07 -19.93
CA ASP A 122 -8.86 -1.98 -18.96
C ASP A 122 -10.31 -1.77 -18.45
N TYR A 123 -11.30 -2.41 -19.10
CA TYR A 123 -12.74 -2.24 -18.82
C TYR A 123 -13.43 -3.47 -18.23
N TYR A 124 -12.72 -4.40 -17.59
CA TYR A 124 -13.30 -5.64 -17.01
C TYR A 124 -14.46 -5.40 -16.00
N SER A 125 -14.71 -4.17 -15.57
CA SER A 125 -15.85 -3.77 -14.73
C SER A 125 -16.72 -2.63 -15.31
N ALA A 126 -16.54 -2.21 -16.57
CA ALA A 126 -17.40 -1.18 -17.16
C ALA A 126 -18.76 -1.76 -17.58
N PRO A 127 -19.88 -1.05 -17.33
CA PRO A 127 -21.18 -1.49 -17.83
C PRO A 127 -21.17 -1.51 -19.36
N LYS A 128 -21.67 -2.60 -19.95
CA LYS A 128 -21.75 -2.76 -21.42
C LYS A 128 -22.55 -1.61 -22.02
N LEU A 129 -21.88 -0.71 -22.73
CA LEU A 129 -22.50 0.38 -23.48
C LEU A 129 -23.32 -0.24 -24.63
N LYS A 130 -24.61 0.11 -24.70
CA LYS A 130 -25.48 -0.23 -25.83
C LYS A 130 -25.68 1.03 -26.66
N LEU A 131 -25.57 0.89 -27.98
CA LEU A 131 -26.03 1.93 -28.91
C LEU A 131 -27.54 2.11 -28.72
N ALA A 132 -27.97 3.35 -28.51
CA ALA A 132 -29.38 3.69 -28.58
C ALA A 132 -29.84 3.48 -30.03
N ALA A 133 -30.92 2.71 -30.18
CA ALA A 133 -31.61 2.52 -31.46
C ALA A 133 -32.32 3.80 -31.92
#